data_AF-A0A1I6B1H5-F1
#
_entry.id   AF-A0A1I6B1H5-F1
#
_cell.length_a   1.000
_cell.length_b   1.000
_cell.length_c   1.000
_cell.angle_alpha   90.00
_cell.angle_beta   90.00
_cell.angle_gamma   90.00
#
_symmetry.space_group_name_H-M   'P 1'
#
loop_
_entity.id
_entity.type
_entity.pdbx_description
1 polymer ?
#
loop_
_entity_poly.entity_id
_entity_poly.type
_entity_poly.pdbx_seq_one_letter_code
_entity_poly.pdbx_strand_id
1 'polypeptide(L)'
;MSTEDDGAPVEQAEETEPETAPQPENEAEPVASAPAAEAEAPEPAETEPQAEAEPETEAEPEADGTPEADPEAAEPSDDEGLVAVDSGLPSVEDDEALEAALEALLLVVDSPIAEDSLAETLDQPVARVTVALRTMAQKFAERASGIDLRRVGEGWRFYTRDTYAPFVEKLLLDGQRSKLTRAALESLAVIAYRQPVTRARVAAVRGVNVDGVIRTLLARGLIEEMGTDPETTGTLYVTTELFLERLGLSSLNDLPPIAPLLPEVDTIDDI
;
A
#
# COMPACT_ATOMS: atom_id res chain seq x y z
N MET A 1 -72.95 29.57 -0.28
CA MET A 1 -73.59 29.00 0.92
C MET A 1 -73.13 27.56 0.98
N SER A 2 -72.03 27.22 1.66
CA SER A 2 -71.91 27.10 3.14
C SER A 2 -72.88 26.00 3.60
N THR A 3 -72.51 24.87 4.21
CA THR A 3 -71.47 24.54 5.21
C THR A 3 -71.48 23.01 5.43
N GLU A 4 -70.30 22.43 5.73
CA GLU A 4 -69.94 21.41 6.76
C GLU A 4 -70.75 20.11 7.00
N ASP A 5 -70.03 18.97 7.13
CA ASP A 5 -70.14 17.87 8.16
C ASP A 5 -69.13 16.75 7.74
N ASP A 6 -67.92 16.62 8.27
CA ASP A 6 -67.44 16.05 9.55
C ASP A 6 -67.93 14.62 9.88
N GLY A 7 -67.00 13.73 10.24
CA GLY A 7 -67.30 12.44 10.89
C GLY A 7 -66.87 11.16 10.14
N ALA A 8 -65.58 10.86 10.11
CA ALA A 8 -65.08 9.49 9.89
C ALA A 8 -65.11 8.71 11.22
N PRO A 9 -65.57 7.45 11.28
CA PRO A 9 -65.47 6.63 12.49
C PRO A 9 -64.14 5.86 12.52
N VAL A 10 -63.57 5.83 13.72
CA VAL A 10 -62.38 5.11 14.15
C VAL A 10 -62.72 3.61 14.28
N GLU A 11 -62.02 2.74 13.55
CA GLU A 11 -62.09 1.29 13.75
C GLU A 11 -60.97 0.84 14.71
N GLN A 12 -61.39 0.02 15.68
CA GLN A 12 -60.68 -0.34 16.89
C GLN A 12 -59.61 -1.40 16.61
N ALA A 13 -58.39 -1.17 17.08
CA ALA A 13 -57.34 -2.17 17.13
C ALA A 13 -57.53 -3.02 18.40
N GLU A 14 -57.70 -4.33 18.21
CA GLU A 14 -57.88 -5.34 19.24
C GLU A 14 -56.54 -5.66 19.92
N GLU A 15 -56.52 -5.59 21.25
CA GLU A 15 -55.43 -6.04 22.12
C GLU A 15 -55.24 -7.56 22.04
N THR A 16 -54.00 -8.00 21.83
CA THR A 16 -53.54 -9.30 22.37
C THR A 16 -52.09 -9.16 22.81
N GLU A 17 -51.88 -9.31 24.12
CA GLU A 17 -50.59 -9.45 24.79
C GLU A 17 -50.41 -10.94 25.25
N PRO A 18 -49.25 -11.39 25.78
CA PRO A 18 -48.34 -12.31 25.08
C PRO A 18 -48.11 -13.65 25.81
N GLU A 19 -47.57 -14.69 25.15
CA GLU A 19 -46.79 -15.73 25.88
C GLU A 19 -45.96 -16.69 25.01
N THR A 20 -44.72 -16.91 25.50
CA THR A 20 -43.92 -18.15 25.46
C THR A 20 -43.10 -18.52 24.21
N ALA A 21 -41.78 -18.40 24.38
CA ALA A 21 -40.71 -18.93 23.55
C ALA A 21 -40.54 -20.46 23.71
N PRO A 22 -39.81 -21.11 22.77
CA PRO A 22 -38.62 -21.84 23.23
C PRO A 22 -37.38 -21.65 22.33
N GLN A 23 -36.21 -21.74 22.99
CA GLN A 23 -34.87 -21.79 22.39
C GLN A 23 -34.61 -23.15 21.74
N PRO A 24 -33.72 -23.27 20.74
CA PRO A 24 -33.05 -24.52 20.45
C PRO A 24 -31.62 -24.57 21.00
N GLU A 25 -31.22 -25.80 21.24
CA GLU A 25 -30.28 -26.25 22.26
C GLU A 25 -28.93 -26.61 21.60
N ASN A 26 -27.88 -26.49 22.39
CA ASN A 26 -26.49 -26.77 22.05
C ASN A 26 -26.19 -28.26 22.26
N GLU A 27 -25.75 -28.97 21.22
CA GLU A 27 -25.05 -30.26 21.36
C GLU A 27 -23.77 -30.26 20.53
N ALA A 28 -22.66 -30.56 21.21
CA ALA A 28 -21.31 -30.63 20.66
C ALA A 28 -20.87 -32.10 20.46
N GLU A 29 -20.27 -32.35 19.28
CA GLU A 29 -19.12 -33.24 18.98
C GLU A 29 -19.23 -34.78 19.19
N PRO A 30 -18.52 -35.65 18.39
CA PRO A 30 -17.07 -35.57 18.14
C PRO A 30 -16.48 -35.95 16.76
N VAL A 31 -15.26 -35.41 16.59
CA VAL A 31 -14.06 -35.76 15.78
C VAL A 31 -14.02 -37.06 14.98
N ALA A 32 -13.55 -36.95 13.73
CA ALA A 32 -12.78 -37.99 13.03
C ALA A 32 -11.65 -37.38 12.19
N SER A 33 -10.46 -37.98 12.36
CA SER A 33 -9.13 -37.54 11.91
C SER A 33 -8.79 -37.80 10.44
N ALA A 34 -7.76 -37.05 10.01
CA ALA A 34 -6.65 -37.41 9.08
C ALA A 34 -6.75 -36.96 7.60
N PRO A 35 -5.61 -36.79 6.90
CA PRO A 35 -4.32 -36.25 7.32
C PRO A 35 -3.80 -35.11 6.41
N ALA A 36 -2.70 -34.49 6.86
CA ALA A 36 -1.93 -33.44 6.20
C ALA A 36 -1.35 -33.88 4.84
N ALA A 37 -1.38 -32.95 3.87
CA ALA A 37 -0.55 -33.00 2.68
C ALA A 37 0.47 -31.86 2.75
N GLU A 38 1.74 -32.24 2.88
CA GLU A 38 2.91 -31.39 2.75
C GLU A 38 2.97 -30.79 1.34
N ALA A 39 3.06 -29.47 1.25
CA ALA A 39 3.43 -28.76 0.04
C ALA A 39 4.79 -28.09 0.29
N GLU A 40 5.80 -28.70 -0.32
CA GLU A 40 7.21 -28.32 -0.35
C GLU A 40 7.37 -26.95 -1.05
N ALA A 41 8.02 -26.00 -0.37
CA ALA A 41 8.41 -24.71 -0.93
C ALA A 41 9.77 -24.83 -1.62
N PRO A 42 9.99 -24.26 -2.82
CA PRO A 42 11.29 -24.31 -3.47
C PRO A 42 12.28 -23.31 -2.85
N GLU A 43 13.52 -23.77 -2.65
CA GLU A 43 14.70 -23.00 -2.22
C GLU A 43 15.03 -21.84 -3.17
N PRO A 44 15.46 -20.67 -2.67
CA PRO A 44 16.08 -19.65 -3.51
C PRO A 44 17.56 -19.97 -3.75
N ALA A 45 17.94 -20.04 -5.03
CA ALA A 45 19.32 -20.21 -5.46
C ALA A 45 20.17 -18.98 -5.08
N GLU A 46 21.33 -19.27 -4.51
CA GLU A 46 22.42 -18.34 -4.23
C GLU A 46 23.01 -17.82 -5.55
N THR A 47 23.29 -16.52 -5.64
CA THR A 47 24.18 -15.98 -6.67
C THR A 47 25.07 -14.92 -6.04
N GLU A 48 26.36 -15.22 -6.02
CA GLU A 48 27.45 -14.39 -5.52
C GLU A 48 27.60 -13.09 -6.35
N PRO A 49 27.96 -11.95 -5.74
CA PRO A 49 28.30 -10.74 -6.48
C PRO A 49 29.80 -10.71 -6.82
N GLN A 50 30.12 -10.50 -8.11
CA GLN A 50 31.48 -10.22 -8.57
C GLN A 50 31.73 -8.70 -8.68
N ALA A 51 32.74 -8.27 -7.92
CA ALA A 51 33.81 -7.34 -8.25
C ALA A 51 33.51 -5.97 -8.90
N GLU A 52 33.63 -4.94 -8.06
CA GLU A 52 34.56 -3.79 -8.17
C GLU A 52 35.01 -3.33 -9.57
N ALA A 53 34.65 -2.10 -9.93
CA ALA A 53 35.53 -1.15 -10.62
C ALA A 53 35.05 0.29 -10.38
N GLU A 54 35.83 1.05 -9.62
CA GLU A 54 35.77 2.51 -9.53
C GLU A 54 36.22 3.15 -10.86
N PRO A 55 35.85 4.42 -11.12
CA PRO A 55 36.91 5.33 -11.49
C PRO A 55 36.88 6.65 -10.72
N GLU A 56 38.09 7.02 -10.33
CA GLU A 56 38.54 8.29 -9.76
C GLU A 56 38.23 9.47 -10.72
N THR A 57 37.81 10.60 -10.16
CA THR A 57 37.70 11.90 -10.86
C THR A 57 38.31 12.98 -9.99
N GLU A 58 39.38 13.60 -10.48
CA GLU A 58 39.94 14.94 -10.17
C GLU A 58 41.25 15.04 -10.98
N ALA A 59 41.69 16.12 -11.61
CA ALA A 59 41.28 17.51 -11.71
C ALA A 59 41.99 18.16 -12.94
N GLU A 60 41.51 19.31 -13.39
CA GLU A 60 42.17 20.20 -14.36
C GLU A 60 43.46 20.84 -13.78
N PRO A 61 44.33 21.55 -14.56
CA PRO A 61 44.03 22.94 -14.95
C PRO A 61 44.65 23.51 -16.27
N GLU A 62 43.97 24.54 -16.79
CA GLU A 62 44.43 25.82 -17.40
C GLU A 62 45.35 25.86 -18.65
N ALA A 63 44.91 26.54 -19.72
CA ALA A 63 45.35 27.92 -20.06
C ALA A 63 45.11 28.34 -21.55
N ASP A 64 44.36 29.43 -21.69
CA ASP A 64 44.52 30.63 -22.56
C ASP A 64 44.76 30.54 -24.09
N GLY A 65 44.05 31.42 -24.83
CA GLY A 65 44.43 31.89 -26.16
C GLY A 65 43.34 31.94 -27.23
N THR A 66 42.65 33.07 -27.38
CA THR A 66 41.92 33.47 -28.61
C THR A 66 42.90 34.16 -29.57
N PRO A 67 42.80 33.97 -30.91
CA PRO A 67 42.21 35.03 -31.73
C PRO A 67 41.35 34.55 -32.93
N GLU A 68 40.54 35.50 -33.42
CA GLU A 68 39.61 35.48 -34.56
C GLU A 68 40.17 34.98 -35.92
N ALA A 69 39.31 34.35 -36.74
CA ALA A 69 39.01 34.73 -38.14
C ALA A 69 38.03 33.75 -38.82
N ASP A 70 36.91 34.28 -39.33
CA ASP A 70 36.05 33.72 -40.40
C ASP A 70 36.75 33.98 -41.76
N PRO A 71 36.63 33.20 -42.87
CA PRO A 71 35.34 32.81 -43.46
C PRO A 71 35.24 31.47 -44.24
N GLU A 72 34.00 31.06 -44.49
CA GLU A 72 33.47 30.43 -45.73
C GLU A 72 33.57 28.90 -45.95
N ALA A 73 32.37 28.31 -46.07
CA ALA A 73 31.95 27.17 -46.91
C ALA A 73 32.49 25.75 -46.63
N ALA A 74 31.61 24.91 -46.08
CA ALA A 74 31.04 23.75 -46.79
C ALA A 74 30.15 22.95 -45.84
N GLU A 75 28.84 22.91 -46.10
CA GLU A 75 28.06 21.74 -45.71
C GLU A 75 28.40 20.60 -46.69
N PRO A 76 28.58 19.39 -46.17
CA PRO A 76 27.69 18.34 -46.62
C PRO A 76 26.94 17.76 -45.43
N SER A 77 25.63 17.72 -45.63
CA SER A 77 24.68 16.78 -45.05
C SER A 77 25.29 15.40 -44.81
N ASP A 78 25.51 15.07 -43.53
CA ASP A 78 25.57 13.70 -43.07
C ASP A 78 24.31 13.42 -42.27
N ASP A 79 23.39 12.76 -42.98
CA ASP A 79 22.29 11.95 -42.48
C ASP A 79 22.89 10.88 -41.55
N GLU A 80 23.20 11.25 -40.31
CA GLU A 80 23.47 10.27 -39.25
C GLU A 80 22.13 9.74 -38.79
N GLY A 81 21.64 8.74 -39.54
CA GLY A 81 20.53 7.90 -39.17
C GLY A 81 20.71 7.46 -37.72
N LEU A 82 19.83 7.97 -36.86
CA LEU A 82 19.64 7.53 -35.49
C LEU A 82 19.49 6.01 -35.53
N VAL A 83 20.55 5.33 -35.10
CA VAL A 83 20.51 3.90 -34.84
C VAL A 83 19.47 3.72 -33.75
N ALA A 84 18.30 3.21 -34.13
CA ALA A 84 17.30 2.75 -33.20
C ALA A 84 17.96 1.68 -32.34
N VAL A 85 18.36 2.07 -31.13
CA VAL A 85 18.56 1.11 -30.06
C VAL A 85 17.25 0.33 -29.96
N ASP A 86 17.33 -0.98 -30.17
CA ASP A 86 16.21 -1.86 -29.90
C ASP A 86 15.87 -1.69 -28.41
N SER A 87 14.86 -0.87 -28.13
CA SER A 87 14.48 -0.45 -26.78
C SER A 87 14.04 -1.65 -25.94
N GLY A 88 13.87 -2.84 -26.54
CA GLY A 88 13.28 -4.01 -25.92
C GLY A 88 11.82 -3.80 -25.51
N LEU A 89 11.22 -2.67 -25.89
CA LEU A 89 9.86 -2.31 -25.56
C LEU A 89 8.90 -3.01 -26.53
N PRO A 90 7.75 -3.49 -26.04
CA PRO A 90 6.72 -4.05 -26.91
C PRO A 90 6.22 -2.97 -27.88
N SER A 91 5.96 -3.37 -29.13
CA SER A 91 5.33 -2.48 -30.11
C SER A 91 3.92 -2.09 -29.64
N VAL A 92 3.56 -0.83 -29.86
CA VAL A 92 2.22 -0.26 -29.61
C VAL A 92 1.57 0.25 -30.89
N GLU A 93 2.01 -0.28 -32.04
CA GLU A 93 1.48 0.11 -33.35
C GLU A 93 0.06 -0.37 -33.58
N ASP A 94 -0.34 -1.50 -32.98
CA ASP A 94 -1.70 -2.01 -33.01
C ASP A 94 -2.55 -1.48 -31.84
N ASP A 95 -3.85 -1.36 -32.05
CA ASP A 95 -4.75 -0.74 -31.08
C ASP A 95 -4.86 -1.56 -29.78
N GLU A 96 -4.73 -2.88 -29.84
CA GLU A 96 -4.84 -3.74 -28.65
C GLU A 96 -3.59 -3.62 -27.77
N ALA A 97 -2.40 -3.60 -28.36
CA ALA A 97 -1.15 -3.34 -27.67
C ALA A 97 -1.10 -1.91 -27.12
N LEU A 98 -1.61 -0.93 -27.86
CA LEU A 98 -1.73 0.46 -27.39
C LEU A 98 -2.62 0.55 -26.15
N GLU A 99 -3.81 -0.07 -26.19
CA GLU A 99 -4.72 -0.10 -25.04
C GLU A 99 -4.09 -0.82 -23.84
N ALA A 100 -3.39 -1.93 -24.06
CA ALA A 100 -2.69 -2.67 -23.01
C ALA A 100 -1.56 -1.84 -22.37
N ALA A 101 -0.79 -1.11 -23.18
CA ALA A 101 0.25 -0.22 -22.69
C ALA A 101 -0.34 0.96 -21.90
N LEU A 102 -1.42 1.57 -22.38
CA LEU A 102 -2.14 2.61 -21.66
C LEU A 102 -2.73 2.10 -20.34
N GLU A 103 -3.27 0.89 -20.31
CA GLU A 103 -3.77 0.25 -19.08
C GLU A 103 -2.65 0.08 -18.05
N ALA A 104 -1.48 -0.39 -18.47
CA ALA A 104 -0.31 -0.54 -17.60
C ALA A 104 0.16 0.80 -17.03
N LEU A 105 0.27 1.85 -17.86
CA LEU A 105 0.64 3.18 -17.41
C LEU A 105 -0.37 3.76 -16.41
N LEU A 106 -1.66 3.68 -16.73
CA LEU A 106 -2.75 4.21 -15.89
C LEU A 106 -2.89 3.46 -14.56
N LEU A 107 -2.45 2.20 -14.49
CA LEU A 107 -2.43 1.42 -13.26
C LEU A 107 -1.37 1.92 -12.26
N VAL A 108 -0.24 2.42 -12.76
CA VAL A 108 0.92 2.81 -11.93
C VAL A 108 0.83 4.26 -11.44
N VAL A 109 0.20 5.17 -12.20
CA VAL A 109 0.11 6.58 -11.82
C VAL A 109 -0.71 6.81 -10.55
N ASP A 110 -0.27 7.73 -9.69
CA ASP A 110 -0.92 8.12 -8.42
C ASP A 110 -1.77 9.40 -8.51
N SER A 111 -1.65 10.12 -9.64
CA SER A 111 -2.41 11.33 -9.99
C SER A 111 -2.98 11.25 -11.42
N PRO A 112 -3.92 12.12 -11.82
CA PRO A 112 -4.41 12.19 -13.20
C PRO A 112 -3.29 12.57 -14.18
N ILE A 113 -3.16 11.84 -15.29
CA ILE A 113 -2.12 12.05 -16.30
C ILE A 113 -2.71 12.60 -17.61
N ALA A 114 -2.08 13.61 -18.19
CA ALA A 114 -2.53 14.27 -19.41
C ALA A 114 -2.34 13.39 -20.66
N GLU A 115 -3.16 13.62 -21.70
CA GLU A 115 -3.06 12.89 -22.96
C GLU A 115 -1.68 13.09 -23.64
N ASP A 116 -1.12 14.28 -23.53
CA ASP A 116 0.18 14.62 -24.13
C ASP A 116 1.32 13.82 -23.49
N SER A 117 1.34 13.66 -22.17
CA SER A 117 2.37 12.89 -21.47
C SER A 117 2.30 11.39 -21.78
N LEU A 118 1.08 10.85 -21.91
CA LEU A 118 0.87 9.45 -22.34
C LEU A 118 1.33 9.25 -23.79
N ALA A 119 1.02 10.20 -24.67
CA ALA A 119 1.43 10.19 -26.06
C ALA A 119 2.95 10.25 -26.24
N GLU A 120 3.62 11.13 -25.48
CA GLU A 120 5.08 11.23 -25.45
C GLU A 120 5.73 9.93 -24.95
N THR A 121 5.20 9.34 -23.87
CA THR A 121 5.75 8.10 -23.29
C THR A 121 5.64 6.92 -24.24
N LEU A 122 4.57 6.85 -25.03
CA LEU A 122 4.29 5.76 -25.95
C LEU A 122 4.78 6.02 -27.38
N ASP A 123 5.36 7.20 -27.64
CA ASP A 123 5.71 7.69 -28.97
C ASP A 123 4.55 7.53 -29.98
N GLN A 124 3.35 7.99 -29.58
CA GLN A 124 2.14 7.91 -30.40
C GLN A 124 1.47 9.29 -30.57
N PRO A 125 0.70 9.52 -31.66
CA PRO A 125 -0.05 10.76 -31.81
C PRO A 125 -1.08 10.96 -30.69
N VAL A 126 -1.15 12.17 -30.12
CA VAL A 126 -2.12 12.55 -29.06
C VAL A 126 -3.57 12.22 -29.45
N ALA A 127 -3.93 12.45 -30.71
CA ALA A 127 -5.26 12.12 -31.23
C ALA A 127 -5.57 10.61 -31.13
N ARG A 128 -4.57 9.76 -31.38
CA ARG A 128 -4.70 8.30 -31.27
C ARG A 128 -4.90 7.87 -29.82
N VAL A 129 -4.07 8.37 -28.92
CA VAL A 129 -4.18 8.12 -27.47
C VAL A 129 -5.54 8.57 -26.93
N THR A 130 -6.01 9.75 -27.35
CA THR A 130 -7.32 10.28 -26.96
C THR A 130 -8.47 9.34 -27.38
N VAL A 131 -8.40 8.80 -28.60
CA VAL A 131 -9.40 7.83 -29.09
C VAL A 131 -9.31 6.53 -28.30
N ALA A 132 -8.10 6.00 -28.09
CA ALA A 132 -7.88 4.77 -27.32
C ALA A 132 -8.44 4.88 -25.89
N LEU A 133 -8.13 5.96 -25.16
CA LEU A 133 -8.62 6.20 -23.80
C LEU A 133 -10.15 6.24 -23.73
N ARG A 134 -10.80 6.89 -24.69
CA ARG A 134 -12.28 6.92 -24.76
C ARG A 134 -12.86 5.55 -25.06
N THR A 135 -12.27 4.81 -25.99
CA THR A 135 -12.67 3.44 -26.32
C THR A 135 -12.52 2.52 -25.12
N MET A 136 -11.39 2.59 -24.41
CA MET A 136 -11.16 1.85 -23.17
C MET A 136 -12.21 2.19 -22.10
N ALA A 137 -12.48 3.47 -21.87
CA ALA A 137 -13.49 3.90 -20.90
C ALA A 137 -14.88 3.31 -21.23
N GLN A 138 -15.25 3.29 -22.52
CA GLN A 138 -16.48 2.66 -22.97
C GLN A 138 -16.45 1.13 -22.78
N LYS A 139 -15.37 0.45 -23.13
CA LYS A 139 -15.19 -1.01 -22.90
C LYS A 139 -15.35 -1.39 -21.42
N PHE A 140 -14.77 -0.61 -20.51
CA PHE A 140 -14.94 -0.82 -19.06
C PHE A 140 -16.40 -0.63 -18.61
N ALA A 141 -17.11 0.35 -19.18
CA ALA A 141 -18.52 0.58 -18.88
C ALA A 141 -19.44 -0.53 -19.43
N GLU A 142 -19.23 -0.95 -20.68
CA GLU A 142 -20.05 -1.96 -21.36
C GLU A 142 -19.96 -3.34 -20.69
N ARG A 143 -18.78 -3.72 -20.19
CA ARG A 143 -18.61 -4.97 -19.44
C ARG A 143 -19.04 -4.90 -17.98
N ALA A 144 -19.66 -3.78 -17.56
CA ALA A 144 -20.01 -3.50 -16.16
C ALA A 144 -18.83 -3.69 -15.18
N SER A 145 -17.63 -3.23 -15.56
CA SER A 145 -16.43 -3.34 -14.72
C SER A 145 -16.57 -2.54 -13.42
N GLY A 146 -15.94 -3.05 -12.35
CA GLY A 146 -15.73 -2.30 -11.11
C GLY A 146 -14.69 -1.18 -11.24
N ILE A 147 -13.90 -1.18 -12.31
CA ILE A 147 -12.97 -0.11 -12.69
C ILE A 147 -13.72 0.90 -13.58
N ASP A 148 -13.46 2.18 -13.35
CA ASP A 148 -14.02 3.30 -14.10
C ASP A 148 -12.89 4.24 -14.54
N LEU A 149 -12.62 4.30 -15.85
CA LEU A 149 -11.62 5.22 -16.41
C LEU A 149 -12.28 6.58 -16.66
N ARG A 150 -11.86 7.60 -15.90
CA ARG A 150 -12.46 8.94 -15.95
C ARG A 150 -11.43 9.98 -16.36
N ARG A 151 -11.91 11.01 -17.06
CA ARG A 151 -11.17 12.26 -17.28
C ARG A 151 -11.53 13.26 -16.19
N VAL A 152 -10.55 13.71 -15.43
CA VAL A 152 -10.69 14.68 -14.33
C VAL A 152 -9.74 15.84 -14.57
N GLY A 153 -10.30 17.05 -14.70
CA GLY A 153 -9.53 18.21 -15.16
C GLY A 153 -9.00 17.97 -16.58
N GLU A 154 -7.68 18.00 -16.71
CA GLU A 154 -6.96 17.77 -17.98
C GLU A 154 -6.33 16.37 -18.07
N GLY A 155 -6.57 15.49 -17.07
CA GLY A 155 -5.92 14.18 -17.01
C GLY A 155 -6.89 13.00 -16.93
N TRP A 156 -6.35 11.81 -17.13
CA TRP A 156 -7.04 10.52 -17.04
C TRP A 156 -6.55 9.71 -15.85
N ARG A 157 -7.46 8.95 -15.23
CA ARG A 157 -7.14 8.07 -14.10
C ARG A 157 -8.17 6.97 -13.93
N PHE A 158 -7.73 5.83 -13.39
CA PHE A 158 -8.62 4.78 -12.91
C PHE A 158 -9.24 5.12 -11.55
N TYR A 159 -10.55 4.91 -11.47
CA TYR A 159 -11.34 4.97 -10.25
C TYR A 159 -12.06 3.65 -10.03
N THR A 160 -12.54 3.43 -8.81
CA THR A 160 -13.54 2.40 -8.56
C THR A 160 -14.92 2.95 -8.87
N ARG A 161 -15.80 2.12 -9.43
CA ARG A 161 -17.18 2.50 -9.72
C ARG A 161 -17.96 2.62 -8.41
N ASP A 162 -18.72 3.70 -8.27
CA ASP A 162 -19.45 4.08 -7.05
C ASP A 162 -20.36 2.97 -6.51
N THR A 163 -20.94 2.14 -7.39
CA THR A 163 -21.75 0.95 -7.04
C THR A 163 -21.01 -0.01 -6.10
N TYR A 164 -19.69 -0.07 -6.16
CA TYR A 164 -18.84 -0.94 -5.34
C TYR A 164 -18.16 -0.22 -4.17
N ALA A 165 -18.43 1.07 -3.95
CA ALA A 165 -17.88 1.83 -2.83
C ALA A 165 -18.07 1.14 -1.47
N PRO A 166 -19.22 0.51 -1.13
CA PRO A 166 -19.39 -0.18 0.15
C PRO A 166 -18.40 -1.33 0.38
N PHE A 167 -17.96 -2.02 -0.68
CA PHE A 167 -16.96 -3.09 -0.56
C PHE A 167 -15.56 -2.54 -0.34
N VAL A 168 -15.22 -1.44 -1.01
CA VAL A 168 -13.95 -0.73 -0.83
C VAL A 168 -13.86 -0.20 0.61
N GLU A 169 -14.92 0.47 1.08
CA GLU A 169 -15.04 0.93 2.47
C GLU A 169 -14.88 -0.21 3.46
N LYS A 170 -15.57 -1.34 3.25
CA LYS A 170 -15.44 -2.52 4.10
C LYS A 170 -13.99 -3.03 4.17
N LEU A 171 -13.29 -3.14 3.04
CA LEU A 171 -11.90 -3.59 3.02
C LEU A 171 -10.98 -2.64 3.81
N LEU A 172 -11.14 -1.33 3.60
CA LEU A 172 -10.34 -0.31 4.27
C LEU A 172 -10.64 -0.28 5.79
N LEU A 173 -11.90 -0.43 6.18
CA LEU A 173 -12.34 -0.45 7.57
C LEU A 173 -11.99 -1.77 8.29
N ASP A 174 -12.07 -2.93 7.61
CA ASP A 174 -11.73 -4.24 8.16
C ASP A 174 -10.21 -4.37 8.39
N GLY A 175 -9.39 -3.78 7.50
CA GLY A 175 -7.94 -3.68 7.69
C GLY A 175 -7.54 -2.89 8.96
N GLN A 176 -8.32 -1.87 9.30
CA GLN A 176 -8.18 -1.08 10.53
C GLN A 176 -8.79 -1.74 11.78
N ARG A 177 -9.66 -2.75 11.63
CA ARG A 177 -10.43 -3.36 12.73
C ARG A 177 -10.02 -4.79 13.10
N SER A 178 -9.17 -5.48 12.35
CA SER A 178 -8.75 -6.83 12.76
C SER A 178 -8.00 -6.77 14.09
N LYS A 179 -8.33 -7.64 15.05
CA LYS A 179 -7.63 -7.70 16.34
C LYS A 179 -6.13 -7.90 16.09
N LEU A 180 -5.27 -7.21 16.84
CA LEU A 180 -3.84 -7.51 16.80
C LEU A 180 -3.65 -8.99 17.15
N THR A 181 -2.81 -9.67 16.36
CA THR A 181 -2.44 -11.05 16.67
C THR A 181 -1.67 -11.09 17.98
N ARG A 182 -1.59 -12.26 18.61
CA ARG A 182 -0.79 -12.44 19.82
C ARG A 182 0.67 -12.01 19.61
N ALA A 183 1.26 -12.36 18.46
CA ALA A 183 2.59 -11.92 18.10
C ALA A 183 2.69 -10.39 17.99
N ALA A 184 1.67 -9.71 17.46
CA ALA A 184 1.68 -8.26 17.40
C ALA A 184 1.55 -7.59 18.78
N LEU A 185 0.70 -8.14 19.65
CA LEU A 185 0.54 -7.67 21.03
C LEU A 185 1.82 -7.86 21.86
N GLU A 186 2.47 -9.02 21.73
CA GLU A 186 3.73 -9.30 22.42
C GLU A 186 4.85 -8.36 21.96
N SER A 187 4.95 -8.03 20.67
CA SER A 187 5.96 -7.06 20.18
C SER A 187 5.61 -5.63 20.59
N LEU A 188 4.33 -5.27 20.55
CA LEU A 188 3.87 -3.96 21.02
C LEU A 188 4.19 -3.78 22.51
N ALA A 189 4.02 -4.82 23.33
CA ALA A 189 4.41 -4.79 24.74
C ALA A 189 5.93 -4.59 24.89
N VAL A 190 6.77 -5.29 24.11
CA VAL A 190 8.22 -5.07 24.14
C VAL A 190 8.57 -3.61 23.84
N ILE A 191 7.92 -3.00 22.84
CA ILE A 191 8.14 -1.58 22.50
C ILE A 191 7.67 -0.68 23.65
N ALA A 192 6.45 -0.85 24.15
CA ALA A 192 5.89 -0.01 25.22
C ALA A 192 6.76 0.01 26.49
N TYR A 193 7.36 -1.11 26.87
CA TYR A 193 8.21 -1.21 28.07
C TYR A 193 9.69 -0.90 27.84
N ARG A 194 10.19 -0.95 26.59
CA ARG A 194 11.62 -0.72 26.28
C ARG A 194 11.90 0.47 25.40
N GLN A 195 10.88 1.24 25.04
CA GLN A 195 11.05 2.42 24.21
C GLN A 195 11.99 3.46 24.87
N PRO A 196 12.76 4.20 24.07
CA PRO A 196 12.93 4.06 22.62
C PRO A 196 13.75 2.81 22.25
N VAL A 197 13.29 2.03 21.26
CA VAL A 197 13.90 0.74 20.91
C VAL A 197 14.02 0.52 19.40
N THR A 198 15.10 -0.10 18.94
CA THR A 198 15.31 -0.42 17.52
C THR A 198 14.61 -1.71 17.11
N ARG A 199 14.28 -1.84 15.81
CA ARG A 199 13.73 -3.07 15.21
C ARG A 199 14.55 -4.32 15.56
N ALA A 200 15.88 -4.22 15.45
CA ALA A 200 16.80 -5.33 15.74
C ALA A 200 16.70 -5.79 17.19
N ARG A 201 16.58 -4.85 18.15
CA ARG A 201 16.45 -5.17 19.57
C ARG A 201 15.09 -5.78 19.90
N VAL A 202 14.02 -5.36 19.24
CA VAL A 202 12.70 -6.02 19.36
C VAL A 202 12.76 -7.45 18.83
N ALA A 203 13.39 -7.67 17.66
CA ALA A 203 13.57 -9.01 17.09
C ALA A 203 14.37 -9.92 18.03
N ALA A 204 15.46 -9.41 18.63
CA ALA A 204 16.28 -10.15 19.58
C ALA A 204 15.50 -10.59 20.83
N VAL A 205 14.69 -9.70 21.42
CA VAL A 205 13.85 -10.03 22.58
C VAL A 205 12.77 -11.05 22.22
N ARG A 206 12.22 -10.98 20.99
CA ARG A 206 11.16 -11.88 20.52
C ARG A 206 11.67 -13.22 20.00
N GLY A 207 12.96 -13.32 19.64
CA GLY A 207 13.58 -14.51 19.06
C GLY A 207 13.07 -14.87 17.66
N VAL A 208 12.34 -13.96 16.99
CA VAL A 208 11.72 -14.17 15.66
C VAL A 208 11.75 -12.89 14.82
N ASN A 209 11.56 -13.01 13.50
CA ASN A 209 11.43 -11.82 12.65
C ASN A 209 10.16 -11.02 13.00
N VAL A 210 10.29 -9.70 13.15
CA VAL A 210 9.22 -8.77 13.54
C VAL A 210 8.85 -7.76 12.46
N ASP A 211 9.41 -7.85 11.25
CA ASP A 211 9.19 -6.86 10.17
C ASP A 211 7.72 -6.64 9.83
N GLY A 212 6.98 -7.72 9.63
CA GLY A 212 5.54 -7.65 9.32
C GLY A 212 4.72 -7.07 10.48
N VAL A 213 5.14 -7.34 11.71
CA VAL A 213 4.49 -6.82 12.92
C VAL A 213 4.74 -5.32 13.07
N ILE A 214 6.00 -4.86 12.92
CA ILE A 214 6.36 -3.44 12.99
C ILE A 214 5.60 -2.65 11.93
N ARG A 215 5.57 -3.13 10.67
CA ARG A 215 4.79 -2.52 9.59
C ARG A 215 3.31 -2.40 9.95
N THR A 216 2.73 -3.44 10.55
CA THR A 216 1.32 -3.44 10.98
C THR A 216 1.06 -2.45 12.11
N LEU A 217 1.97 -2.35 13.09
CA LEU A 217 1.82 -1.43 14.22
C LEU A 217 1.97 0.04 13.78
N LEU A 218 2.90 0.35 12.86
CA LEU A 218 3.04 1.66 12.23
C LEU A 218 1.81 2.03 11.41
N ALA A 219 1.33 1.13 10.55
CA ALA A 219 0.14 1.37 9.72
C ALA A 219 -1.13 1.61 10.55
N ARG A 220 -1.16 1.11 11.79
CA ARG A 220 -2.26 1.32 12.75
C ARG A 220 -2.04 2.53 13.66
N GLY A 221 -0.91 3.22 13.52
CA GLY A 221 -0.55 4.38 14.33
C GLY A 221 -0.40 4.06 15.81
N LEU A 222 -0.13 2.79 16.20
CA LEU A 222 0.11 2.41 17.59
C LEU A 222 1.55 2.68 18.03
N ILE A 223 2.46 2.75 17.06
CA ILE A 223 3.86 3.14 17.23
C ILE A 223 4.25 4.13 16.14
N GLU A 224 5.31 4.89 16.37
CA GLU A 224 5.92 5.83 15.43
C GLU A 224 7.45 5.80 15.53
N GLU A 225 8.12 6.42 14.55
CA GLU A 225 9.57 6.49 14.48
C GLU A 225 10.10 7.71 15.26
N MET A 226 11.06 7.48 16.15
CA MET A 226 11.72 8.49 16.99
C MET A 226 13.18 8.64 16.56
N GLY A 227 13.38 9.00 15.28
CA GLY A 227 14.71 9.20 14.71
C GLY A 227 15.58 7.94 14.71
N THR A 228 16.88 8.14 14.87
CA THR A 228 17.90 7.11 14.66
C THR A 228 18.74 6.90 15.91
N ASP A 229 19.02 5.64 16.21
CA ASP A 229 19.91 5.21 17.29
C ASP A 229 21.36 5.68 16.99
N PRO A 230 22.03 6.38 17.92
CA PRO A 230 23.34 6.97 17.68
C PRO A 230 24.48 5.95 17.60
N GLU A 231 24.29 4.73 18.12
CA GLU A 231 25.31 3.68 18.13
C GLU A 231 25.16 2.75 16.92
N THR A 232 23.92 2.42 16.56
CA THR A 232 23.61 1.39 15.55
C THR A 232 23.10 1.96 14.23
N THR A 233 22.81 3.26 14.16
CA THR A 233 22.15 3.92 13.01
C THR A 233 20.78 3.30 12.66
N GLY A 234 20.19 2.53 13.57
CA GLY A 234 18.88 1.90 13.38
C GLY A 234 17.74 2.83 13.77
N THR A 235 16.61 2.78 13.05
CA THR A 235 15.40 3.53 13.42
C THR A 235 14.90 3.13 14.80
N LEU A 236 14.65 4.12 15.66
CA LEU A 236 14.05 3.95 16.98
C LEU A 236 12.52 4.03 16.88
N TYR A 237 11.83 3.21 17.66
CA TYR A 237 10.37 3.18 17.72
C TYR A 237 9.88 3.52 19.13
N VAL A 238 8.77 4.25 19.18
CA VAL A 238 8.03 4.62 20.40
C VAL A 238 6.52 4.42 20.19
N THR A 239 5.76 4.24 21.25
CA THR A 239 4.28 4.21 21.21
C THR A 239 3.71 5.60 21.07
N THR A 240 2.54 5.72 20.45
CA THR A 240 1.83 6.98 20.21
C THR A 240 0.78 7.28 21.29
N GLU A 241 0.16 8.46 21.23
CA GLU A 241 -1.03 8.79 22.03
C GLU A 241 -2.20 7.84 21.75
N LEU A 242 -2.37 7.39 20.50
CA LEU A 242 -3.41 6.43 20.12
C LEU A 242 -3.26 5.11 20.89
N PHE A 243 -2.03 4.68 21.20
CA PHE A 243 -1.82 3.50 22.04
C PHE A 243 -2.37 3.72 23.46
N LEU A 244 -2.11 4.87 24.08
CA LEU A 244 -2.60 5.20 25.42
C LEU A 244 -4.12 5.28 25.47
N GLU A 245 -4.73 5.94 24.49
CA GLU A 245 -6.19 6.03 24.35
C GLU A 245 -6.84 4.64 24.25
N ARG A 246 -6.22 3.72 23.48
CA ARG A 246 -6.72 2.35 23.29
C ARG A 246 -6.55 1.48 24.52
N LEU A 247 -5.53 1.72 25.32
CA LEU A 247 -5.32 1.04 26.61
C LEU A 247 -6.11 1.68 27.76
N GLY A 248 -6.65 2.89 27.57
CA GLY A 248 -7.34 3.64 28.61
C GLY A 248 -6.40 4.18 29.69
N LEU A 249 -5.15 4.50 29.32
CA LEU A 249 -4.13 5.02 30.22
C LEU A 249 -3.92 6.52 29.98
N SER A 250 -3.51 7.24 31.03
CA SER A 250 -3.22 8.68 30.92
C SER A 250 -1.74 8.94 30.63
N SER A 251 -0.85 8.03 31.01
CA SER A 251 0.54 8.02 30.54
C SER A 251 1.15 6.62 30.57
N LEU A 252 2.34 6.48 29.98
CA LEU A 252 3.12 5.24 30.02
C LEU A 252 3.55 4.81 31.41
N ASN A 253 3.60 5.74 32.39
CA ASN A 253 3.90 5.40 33.78
C ASN A 253 2.77 4.59 34.45
N ASP A 254 1.59 4.57 33.84
CA ASP A 254 0.44 3.80 34.33
C ASP A 254 0.49 2.34 33.86
N LEU A 255 1.51 1.96 33.06
CA LEU A 255 1.71 0.59 32.63
C LEU A 255 2.04 -0.32 33.84
N PRO A 256 1.41 -1.50 33.95
CA PRO A 256 1.70 -2.43 35.03
C PRO A 256 3.19 -2.79 35.12
N PRO A 257 3.80 -2.79 36.32
CA PRO A 257 5.20 -3.20 36.46
C PRO A 257 5.38 -4.68 36.09
N ILE A 258 6.49 -5.02 35.44
CA ILE A 258 6.77 -6.35 34.89
C ILE A 258 7.21 -7.40 35.96
N ALA A 259 7.25 -7.06 37.27
CA ALA A 259 7.70 -7.98 38.33
C ALA A 259 6.64 -8.22 39.43
N PRO A 260 6.45 -9.48 39.90
CA PRO A 260 7.49 -10.51 40.14
C PRO A 260 7.27 -11.86 39.43
N LEU A 261 7.32 -11.93 38.09
CA LEU A 261 7.15 -13.20 37.35
C LEU A 261 8.24 -13.50 36.30
N LEU A 262 9.37 -12.80 36.28
CA LEU A 262 10.50 -13.14 35.42
C LEU A 262 11.81 -13.23 36.25
N PRO A 263 12.59 -14.32 36.15
CA PRO A 263 13.93 -14.38 36.73
C PRO A 263 14.85 -13.36 36.05
N GLU A 264 15.73 -12.75 36.85
CA GLU A 264 16.68 -11.71 36.45
C GLU A 264 17.63 -12.22 35.35
N VAL A 265 17.84 -11.39 34.31
CA VAL A 265 18.55 -11.75 33.06
C VAL A 265 20.08 -11.54 33.19
N ASP A 266 20.66 -11.71 34.38
CA ASP A 266 22.09 -11.48 34.62
C ASP A 266 22.94 -12.76 34.55
N THR A 267 22.51 -13.80 33.82
CA THR A 267 23.32 -15.01 33.60
C THR A 267 23.34 -15.48 32.15
N ILE A 268 23.56 -14.59 31.19
CA ILE A 268 23.94 -14.97 29.82
C ILE A 268 25.19 -14.18 29.44
N ASP A 269 26.27 -14.46 30.16
CA ASP A 269 27.66 -14.19 29.76
C ASP A 269 28.50 -15.30 30.42
N ASP A 270 28.34 -16.54 29.93
CA ASP A 270 29.29 -17.67 30.04
C ASP A 270 28.58 -18.99 29.65
N ILE A 271 28.35 -19.22 28.35
CA ILE A 271 28.35 -20.56 27.71
C ILE A 271 28.94 -20.43 26.31
#